data_AF-A0A524LLW6-F1
#
_entry.id   AF-A0A524LLW6-F1
#
_cell.length_a   1.000
_cell.length_b   1.000
_cell.length_c   1.000
_cell.angle_alpha   90.00
_cell.angle_beta   90.00
_cell.angle_gamma   90.00
#
_symmetry.space_group_name_H-M   'P 1'
#
loop_
_entity.id
_entity.type
_entity.pdbx_description
1 polymer ?
#
loop_
_entity_poly.entity_id
_entity_poly.type
_entity_poly.pdbx_seq_one_letter_code
_entity_poly.pdbx_strand_id
1 'polypeptide(L)'
;MGLFDGWRRKTKSDTKPQIKAPEKQQSTKGDIVDSKNLLAEYNLLIQRRTELQEERQTLTSKLDRGEIDSDEFRKELMNRMQEAATVSEKIQTAAAKLTALGYRGVRS
;
A
#
# COMPACT_ATOMS: atom_id res chain seq x y z
N MET A 1 -14.55 -12.87 -52.19
CA MET A 1 -14.55 -11.82 -51.15
C MET A 1 -13.56 -12.24 -50.07
N GLY A 2 -12.37 -11.64 -50.04
CA GLY A 2 -11.34 -11.93 -49.03
C GLY A 2 -10.55 -10.65 -48.78
N LEU A 3 -10.88 -9.94 -47.69
CA LEU A 3 -10.44 -8.56 -47.44
C LEU A 3 -9.94 -8.35 -45.99
N PHE A 4 -9.42 -9.37 -45.33
CA PHE A 4 -8.87 -9.24 -43.97
C PHE A 4 -7.59 -10.04 -43.74
N ASP A 5 -6.70 -10.11 -44.74
CA ASP A 5 -5.40 -10.79 -44.64
C ASP A 5 -4.22 -9.80 -44.55
N GLY A 6 -4.44 -8.66 -43.88
CA GLY A 6 -3.56 -7.49 -43.96
C GLY A 6 -2.89 -7.03 -42.66
N TRP A 7 -3.11 -7.68 -41.52
CA TRP A 7 -2.63 -7.15 -40.23
C TRP A 7 -1.37 -7.81 -39.67
N ARG A 8 -0.70 -8.64 -40.48
CA ARG A 8 0.51 -9.36 -40.07
C ARG A 8 1.65 -9.17 -41.07
N ARG A 9 2.33 -8.02 -40.99
CA ARG A 9 3.77 -7.84 -41.32
C ARG A 9 4.22 -6.42 -40.96
N LYS A 10 4.98 -6.28 -39.85
CA LYS A 10 6.42 -5.94 -39.81
C LYS A 10 6.80 -4.59 -40.43
N THR A 11 7.14 -3.62 -39.57
CA THR A 11 8.33 -2.77 -39.79
C THR A 11 9.05 -2.58 -38.46
N LYS A 12 10.27 -3.11 -38.41
CA LYS A 12 11.29 -2.80 -37.42
C LYS A 12 11.69 -1.33 -37.61
N SER A 13 11.75 -0.58 -36.53
CA SER A 13 12.64 0.59 -36.43
C SER A 13 13.42 0.43 -35.14
N ASP A 14 14.68 -0.01 -35.28
CA ASP A 14 15.73 0.04 -34.28
C ASP A 14 15.97 1.50 -33.88
N THR A 15 15.17 2.00 -32.93
CA THR A 15 15.49 3.25 -32.24
C THR A 15 16.11 2.85 -30.91
N LYS A 16 17.44 2.77 -30.87
CA LYS A 16 18.21 2.69 -29.61
C LYS A 16 17.73 3.82 -28.68
N PRO A 17 17.06 3.54 -27.54
CA PRO A 17 16.92 4.58 -26.54
C PRO A 17 18.32 4.83 -25.99
N GLN A 18 18.86 6.02 -26.23
CA GLN A 18 19.97 6.52 -25.44
C GLN A 18 19.53 6.47 -23.98
N ILE A 19 20.05 5.47 -23.26
CA ILE A 19 20.02 5.42 -21.80
C ILE A 19 20.91 6.59 -21.37
N LYS A 20 20.33 7.80 -21.30
CA LYS A 20 20.83 8.79 -20.36
C LYS A 20 20.79 8.09 -19.02
N ALA A 21 21.97 7.87 -18.45
CA ALA A 21 22.12 7.36 -17.10
C ALA A 21 21.11 8.10 -16.21
N PRO A 22 20.34 7.40 -15.35
CA PRO A 22 19.54 8.10 -14.38
C PRO A 22 20.51 8.99 -13.61
N GLU A 23 20.32 10.31 -13.70
CA GLU A 23 20.87 11.24 -12.73
C GLU A 23 20.60 10.60 -11.38
N LYS A 24 21.66 10.12 -10.74
CA LYS A 24 21.62 9.79 -9.33
C LYS A 24 21.22 11.11 -8.68
N GLN A 25 19.94 11.27 -8.40
CA GLN A 25 19.45 12.25 -7.46
C GLN A 25 20.34 12.08 -6.25
N GLN A 26 21.15 13.10 -6.02
CA GLN A 26 22.10 13.16 -4.93
C GLN A 26 21.23 13.30 -3.68
N SER A 27 20.71 12.17 -3.21
CA SER A 27 19.95 12.06 -1.97
C SER A 27 20.87 12.59 -0.88
N THR A 28 20.50 13.74 -0.33
CA THR A 28 21.21 14.28 0.81
C THR A 28 21.09 13.26 1.95
N LYS A 29 22.08 13.20 2.86
CA LYS A 29 22.02 12.24 3.98
C LYS A 29 20.73 12.37 4.82
N GLY A 30 20.05 13.53 4.76
CA GLY A 30 18.73 13.75 5.36
C GLY A 30 17.63 12.92 4.69
N ASP A 31 17.56 12.89 3.36
CA ASP A 31 16.54 12.15 2.60
C ASP A 31 16.57 10.63 2.87
N ILE A 32 17.76 10.09 3.20
CA ILE A 32 17.96 8.67 3.52
C ILE A 32 17.49 8.33 4.95
N VAL A 33 17.63 9.28 5.89
CA VAL A 33 17.14 9.09 7.27
C VAL A 33 15.61 9.19 7.28
N ASP A 34 15.06 10.15 6.54
CA ASP A 34 13.62 10.32 6.40
C ASP A 34 12.96 9.14 5.68
N SER A 35 13.60 8.58 4.65
CA SER A 35 13.06 7.39 3.98
C SER A 35 13.04 6.15 4.87
N LYS A 36 14.08 5.94 5.69
CA LYS A 36 14.12 4.84 6.67
C LYS A 36 13.04 4.99 7.74
N ASN A 37 12.85 6.21 8.24
CA ASN A 37 11.81 6.50 9.23
C ASN A 37 10.41 6.26 8.63
N LEU A 38 10.16 6.72 7.39
CA LEU A 38 8.90 6.48 6.68
C LEU A 38 8.64 5.00 6.41
N LEU A 39 9.68 4.22 6.10
CA LEU A 39 9.55 2.76 5.93
C LEU A 39 9.20 2.07 7.26
N ALA A 40 9.84 2.47 8.35
CA ALA A 40 9.53 1.95 9.67
C ALA A 40 8.08 2.26 10.06
N GLU A 41 7.65 3.51 9.85
CA GLU A 41 6.26 3.94 10.08
C GLU A 41 5.27 3.14 9.21
N TYR A 42 5.55 2.99 7.92
CA TYR A 42 4.73 2.19 7.01
C TYR A 42 4.59 0.73 7.48
N ASN A 43 5.68 0.10 7.91
CA ASN A 43 5.65 -1.27 8.41
C ASN A 43 4.85 -1.39 9.72
N LEU A 44 4.99 -0.44 10.64
CA LEU A 44 4.19 -0.38 11.87
C LEU A 44 2.70 -0.22 11.57
N LEU A 45 2.34 0.60 10.56
CA LEU A 45 0.96 0.78 10.14
C LEU A 45 0.38 -0.49 9.51
N ILE A 46 1.15 -1.22 8.69
CA ILE A 46 0.75 -2.53 8.18
C ILE A 46 0.50 -3.49 9.33
N GLN A 47 1.44 -3.57 10.29
CA GLN A 47 1.30 -4.44 11.45
C GLN A 47 0.02 -4.10 12.23
N ARG A 48 -0.21 -2.81 12.51
CA ARG A 48 -1.42 -2.37 13.22
C ARG A 48 -2.71 -2.72 12.46
N ARG A 49 -2.69 -2.65 11.13
CA ARG A 49 -3.83 -3.08 10.30
C ARG A 49 -4.13 -4.58 10.49
N THR A 50 -3.10 -5.42 10.54
CA THR A 50 -3.24 -6.86 10.79
C THR A 50 -3.79 -7.13 12.19
N GLU A 51 -3.26 -6.44 13.21
CA GLU A 51 -3.76 -6.53 14.58
C GLU A 51 -5.24 -6.14 14.66
N LEU A 52 -5.65 -5.05 14.02
CA LEU A 52 -7.06 -4.64 13.97
C LEU A 52 -7.97 -5.71 13.32
N GLN A 53 -7.45 -6.46 12.35
CA GLN A 53 -8.19 -7.55 11.75
C GLN A 53 -8.36 -8.73 12.71
N GLU A 54 -7.31 -9.09 13.44
CA GLU A 54 -7.34 -10.12 14.49
C GLU A 54 -8.25 -9.72 15.67
N GLU A 55 -8.16 -8.47 16.09
CA GLU A 55 -9.00 -7.90 17.13
C GLU A 55 -10.49 -7.94 16.73
N ARG A 56 -10.83 -7.69 15.46
CA ARG A 56 -12.21 -7.83 14.97
C ARG A 56 -12.69 -9.28 15.01
N GLN A 57 -11.86 -10.24 14.60
CA GLN A 57 -12.20 -11.67 14.70
C GLN A 57 -12.40 -12.11 16.15
N THR A 58 -11.58 -11.56 17.05
CA THR A 58 -11.68 -11.80 18.48
C THR A 58 -12.99 -11.26 19.05
N LEU A 59 -13.47 -10.08 18.62
CA LEU A 59 -14.79 -9.58 19.03
C LEU A 59 -15.92 -10.48 18.59
N THR A 60 -15.89 -10.92 17.34
CA THR A 60 -16.92 -11.83 16.84
C THR A 60 -16.93 -13.10 17.69
N SER A 61 -15.75 -13.65 18.00
CA SER A 61 -15.63 -14.83 18.86
C SER A 61 -16.15 -14.59 20.28
N LYS A 62 -15.90 -13.40 20.85
CA LYS A 62 -16.41 -13.02 22.18
C LYS A 62 -17.94 -12.87 22.18
N LEU A 63 -18.50 -12.26 21.14
CA LEU A 63 -19.95 -12.13 20.96
C LEU A 63 -20.60 -13.51 20.82
N ASP A 64 -20.02 -14.39 20.00
CA ASP A 64 -20.53 -15.75 19.78
C ASP A 64 -20.53 -16.59 21.06
N ARG A 65 -19.58 -16.33 21.96
CA ARG A 65 -19.51 -16.96 23.30
C ARG A 65 -20.41 -16.29 24.34
N GLY A 66 -21.00 -15.14 24.03
CA GLY A 66 -21.74 -14.32 24.98
C GLY A 66 -20.87 -13.68 26.06
N GLU A 67 -19.56 -13.51 25.83
CA GLU A 67 -18.64 -12.82 26.75
C GLU A 67 -18.85 -11.29 26.75
N ILE A 68 -19.43 -10.76 25.68
CA ILE A 68 -19.74 -9.34 25.51
C ILE A 68 -21.17 -9.18 25.00
N ASP A 69 -21.80 -8.06 25.37
CA ASP A 69 -23.15 -7.76 24.92
C ASP A 69 -23.17 -7.21 23.49
N SER A 70 -24.32 -7.32 22.82
CA SER A 70 -24.46 -6.87 21.42
C SER A 70 -24.16 -5.38 21.24
N ASP A 71 -24.49 -4.55 22.22
CA ASP A 71 -24.25 -3.11 22.17
C ASP A 71 -22.78 -2.76 22.40
N GLU A 72 -22.10 -3.48 23.31
CA GLU A 72 -20.66 -3.36 23.52
C GLU A 72 -19.88 -3.80 22.27
N PHE A 73 -20.27 -4.93 21.67
CA PHE A 73 -19.70 -5.41 20.42
C PHE A 73 -19.82 -4.38 19.30
N ARG A 74 -21.00 -3.77 19.11
CA ARG A 74 -21.21 -2.75 18.07
C ARG A 74 -20.31 -1.54 18.28
N LYS A 75 -20.19 -1.06 19.53
CA LYS A 75 -19.34 0.08 19.87
C LYS A 75 -17.87 -0.21 19.59
N GLU A 76 -17.36 -1.37 20.05
CA GLU A 76 -15.97 -1.76 19.80
C GLU A 76 -15.70 -2.02 18.31
N LEU A 77 -16.64 -2.64 17.60
CA LEU A 77 -16.51 -2.87 16.17
C LEU A 77 -16.43 -1.55 15.39
N MET A 78 -17.28 -0.56 15.72
CA MET A 78 -17.26 0.76 15.09
C MET A 78 -15.94 1.49 15.36
N ASN A 79 -15.46 1.46 16.60
CA ASN A 79 -14.16 2.05 16.95
C ASN A 79 -13.03 1.41 16.14
N ARG A 80 -12.97 0.07 16.05
CA ARG A 80 -11.95 -0.63 15.27
C ARG A 80 -12.06 -0.37 13.77
N MET A 81 -13.27 -0.21 13.23
CA MET A 81 -13.47 0.17 11.84
C MET A 81 -12.98 1.59 11.54
N GLN A 82 -13.25 2.55 12.43
CA GLN A 82 -12.75 3.92 12.30
C GLN A 82 -11.22 3.98 12.42
N GLU A 83 -10.64 3.21 13.33
CA GLU A 83 -9.19 3.10 13.46
C GLU A 83 -8.57 2.48 12.21
N ALA A 84 -9.15 1.41 11.67
CA ALA A 84 -8.68 0.78 10.44
C ALA A 84 -8.75 1.72 9.23
N ALA A 85 -9.79 2.56 9.13
CA ALA A 85 -9.88 3.59 8.10
C ALA A 85 -8.73 4.61 8.23
N THR A 86 -8.51 5.12 9.45
CA THR A 86 -7.42 6.06 9.75
C THR A 86 -6.05 5.47 9.45
N VAL A 87 -5.82 4.20 9.84
CA VAL A 87 -4.57 3.48 9.54
C VAL A 87 -4.40 3.31 8.03
N SER A 88 -5.47 2.98 7.29
CA SER A 88 -5.41 2.82 5.84
C SER A 88 -5.03 4.13 5.12
N GLU A 89 -5.57 5.27 5.55
CA GLU A 89 -5.18 6.59 5.02
C GLU A 89 -3.70 6.91 5.31
N LYS A 90 -3.23 6.59 6.53
CA LYS A 90 -1.81 6.75 6.89
C LYS A 90 -0.90 5.86 6.05
N ILE A 91 -1.31 4.62 5.78
CA ILE A 91 -0.58 3.70 4.88
C ILE A 91 -0.49 4.31 3.48
N GLN A 92 -1.60 4.81 2.93
CA GLN A 92 -1.63 5.41 1.59
C GLN A 92 -0.74 6.65 1.51
N THR A 93 -0.78 7.53 2.51
CA THR A 93 0.06 8.74 2.54
C THR A 93 1.54 8.41 2.70
N ALA A 94 1.90 7.47 3.59
CA ALA A 94 3.27 6.98 3.72
C ALA A 94 3.76 6.31 2.42
N ALA A 95 2.90 5.50 1.78
CA ALA A 95 3.20 4.85 0.51
C ALA A 95 3.43 5.85 -0.62
N ALA A 96 2.61 6.90 -0.71
CA ALA A 96 2.79 7.96 -1.70
C ALA A 96 4.11 8.70 -1.50
N LYS A 97 4.46 9.02 -0.24
CA LYS A 97 5.76 9.65 0.10
C LYS A 97 6.94 8.75 -0.25
N LEU A 98 6.88 7.46 0.09
CA LEU A 98 7.92 6.49 -0.25
C LEU A 98 8.08 6.30 -1.75
N THR A 99 6.97 6.28 -2.49
CA THR A 99 6.98 6.23 -3.96
C THR A 99 7.61 7.48 -4.57
N ALA A 100 7.31 8.67 -4.04
CA ALA A 100 7.94 9.93 -4.47
C ALA A 100 9.46 9.94 -4.22
N LEU A 101 9.93 9.24 -3.17
CA LEU A 101 11.34 9.03 -2.86
C LEU A 101 11.99 7.90 -3.69
N GLY A 102 11.25 7.27 -4.61
CA GLY A 102 11.76 6.25 -5.53
C GLY A 102 11.77 4.81 -4.99
N TYR A 103 11.14 4.54 -3.84
CA TYR A 103 11.02 3.19 -3.30
C TYR A 103 10.01 2.34 -4.10
N ARG A 104 10.51 1.45 -4.96
CA ARG A 104 9.72 0.42 -5.65
C ARG A 104 9.56 -0.82 -4.77
N GLY A 105 8.45 -0.90 -4.07
CA GLY A 105 8.11 -2.02 -3.18
C GLY A 105 6.84 -1.77 -2.39
N VAL A 106 6.44 -0.50 -2.31
CA VAL A 106 5.21 -0.08 -1.67
C VAL A 106 4.08 -0.12 -2.71
N ARG A 107 3.25 -1.16 -2.68
CA ARG A 107 2.01 -1.20 -3.46
C ARG A 107 0.87 -0.68 -2.57
N SER A 108 0.26 0.42 -3.00
CA SER A 108 -1.05 0.89 -2.53
C SER A 108 -2.15 -0.08 -2.91
#